data_AF-A0A4Q5NM32-F1
#
_entry.id   AF-A0A4Q5NM32-F1
#
_cell.length_a   1.000
_cell.length_b   1.000
_cell.length_c   1.000
_cell.angle_alpha   90.00
_cell.angle_beta   90.00
_cell.angle_gamma   90.00
#
_symmetry.space_group_name_H-M   'P 1'
#
loop_
_entity.id
_entity.type
_entity.pdbx_description
1 polymer ?
#
loop_
_entity_poly.entity_id
_entity_poly.type
_entity_poly.pdbx_seq_one_letter_code
_entity_poly.pdbx_strand_id
1 'polypeptide(L)'
;MTSRFASLAVCGLLSSSAVLVQAAPTPKNKLKMNGKVASTRVKTVGGVPMVPLADVARALGQSLTTTADGWEIKTASGTYQAGKRTGKIGDVFQTPKFSFTVSGVTTASQYASQFLKNPRTFQPQAPTETLVIVHCRLKNTLPKAQGPMLSNTYPGNTALADYAGVSYPPIVFDSRLYGDYSGTSMLPGSQNEFALLFSVPKSAQIKDLVFSVMDSSDVKTKGVDIRVSLK
;
A
#
# COMPACT_ATOMS: atom_id res chain seq x y z
N MET A 1 -82.10 -36.86 23.14
CA MET A 1 -80.81 -37.45 23.59
C MET A 1 -79.71 -36.84 22.72
N THR A 2 -79.13 -35.70 23.14
CA THR A 2 -77.85 -35.58 23.90
C THR A 2 -76.64 -36.02 23.06
N SER A 3 -76.00 -35.07 22.37
CA SER A 3 -74.72 -34.40 22.71
C SER A 3 -73.52 -35.15 22.09
N ARG A 4 -72.58 -34.51 21.38
CA ARG A 4 -71.45 -33.72 21.92
C ARG A 4 -70.53 -33.20 20.78
N PHE A 5 -70.02 -31.97 20.96
CA PHE A 5 -68.64 -31.41 20.73
C PHE A 5 -67.87 -31.73 19.42
N ALA A 6 -67.00 -30.91 18.82
CA ALA A 6 -66.50 -29.55 19.00
C ALA A 6 -65.62 -29.18 17.77
N SER A 7 -65.44 -27.87 17.59
CA SER A 7 -64.50 -27.06 16.79
C SER A 7 -63.22 -27.69 16.21
N LEU A 8 -62.85 -27.26 14.99
CA LEU A 8 -61.52 -26.65 14.74
C LEU A 8 -61.54 -25.79 13.45
N ALA A 9 -61.18 -24.52 13.60
CA ALA A 9 -60.89 -23.60 12.50
C ALA A 9 -59.43 -23.75 12.08
N VAL A 10 -59.13 -23.73 10.78
CA VAL A 10 -57.79 -23.37 10.25
C VAL A 10 -57.93 -22.57 8.96
N CYS A 11 -57.52 -21.30 9.04
CA CYS A 11 -57.19 -20.43 7.92
C CYS A 11 -56.06 -21.03 7.07
N GLY A 12 -56.19 -21.00 5.74
CA GLY A 12 -55.08 -21.17 4.80
C GLY A 12 -55.35 -20.36 3.52
N LEU A 13 -54.99 -19.08 3.48
CA LEU A 13 -53.73 -18.54 2.93
C LEU A 13 -53.62 -18.60 1.39
N LEU A 14 -54.15 -17.54 0.79
CA LEU A 14 -53.51 -16.61 -0.15
C LEU A 14 -52.76 -17.17 -1.38
N SER A 15 -53.36 -16.86 -2.53
CA SER A 15 -52.81 -16.82 -3.89
C SER A 15 -51.38 -16.26 -3.97
N SER A 16 -50.45 -17.07 -4.47
CA SER A 16 -49.07 -16.66 -4.77
C SER A 16 -49.01 -15.99 -6.14
N SER A 17 -49.23 -14.68 -6.20
CA SER A 17 -48.84 -13.87 -7.36
C SER A 17 -47.32 -13.80 -7.41
N ALA A 18 -46.70 -14.48 -8.37
CA ALA A 18 -45.28 -14.37 -8.64
C ALA A 18 -44.96 -12.93 -9.09
N VAL A 19 -44.50 -12.10 -8.17
CA VAL A 19 -43.88 -10.82 -8.50
C VAL A 19 -42.53 -11.13 -9.13
N LEU A 20 -42.44 -11.00 -10.45
CA LEU A 20 -41.16 -10.89 -11.13
C LEU A 20 -40.47 -9.64 -10.59
N VAL A 21 -39.52 -9.81 -9.68
CA VAL A 21 -38.57 -8.76 -9.31
C VAL A 21 -37.73 -8.47 -10.54
N GLN A 22 -38.15 -7.47 -11.31
CA GLN A 22 -37.35 -6.91 -12.38
C GLN A 22 -36.09 -6.34 -11.69
N ALA A 23 -34.94 -6.98 -11.90
CA ALA A 23 -33.67 -6.46 -11.44
C ALA A 23 -33.53 -5.05 -11.99
N ALA A 24 -33.59 -4.05 -11.11
CA ALA A 24 -33.37 -2.66 -11.50
C ALA A 24 -32.02 -2.61 -12.23
N PRO A 25 -31.95 -2.06 -13.45
CA PRO A 25 -30.69 -2.01 -14.18
C PRO A 25 -29.67 -1.27 -13.31
N THR A 26 -28.57 -1.95 -13.00
CA THR A 26 -27.45 -1.35 -12.27
C THR A 26 -27.12 -0.03 -12.95
N PRO A 27 -27.21 1.11 -12.25
CA PRO A 27 -27.14 2.39 -12.93
C PRO A 27 -25.77 2.51 -13.60
N LYS A 28 -25.78 2.76 -14.91
CA LYS A 28 -24.59 2.83 -15.79
C LYS A 28 -23.78 4.10 -15.50
N ASN A 29 -23.37 4.28 -14.25
CA ASN A 29 -22.79 5.52 -13.72
C ASN A 29 -21.27 5.57 -13.86
N LYS A 30 -20.68 4.62 -14.60
CA LYS A 30 -19.25 4.53 -14.82
C LYS A 30 -18.92 4.83 -16.27
N LEU A 31 -18.05 5.82 -16.48
CA LEU A 31 -17.38 6.00 -17.77
C LEU A 31 -16.03 5.28 -17.72
N LYS A 32 -15.67 4.60 -18.81
CA LYS A 32 -14.32 4.06 -19.01
C LYS A 32 -13.68 4.70 -20.23
N MET A 33 -12.38 4.91 -20.18
CA MET A 33 -11.54 5.40 -21.28
C MET A 33 -10.30 4.51 -21.34
N ASN A 34 -10.05 3.90 -22.50
CA ASN A 34 -8.91 3.00 -22.73
C ASN A 34 -8.80 1.89 -21.66
N GLY A 35 -9.94 1.27 -21.31
CA GLY A 35 -10.01 0.21 -20.29
C GLY A 35 -9.91 0.68 -18.82
N LYS A 36 -9.53 1.93 -18.56
CA LYS A 36 -9.49 2.54 -17.22
C LYS A 36 -10.81 3.23 -16.89
N VAL A 37 -11.24 3.21 -15.63
CA VAL A 37 -12.45 3.94 -15.20
C VAL A 37 -12.15 5.43 -15.15
N ALA A 38 -12.80 6.19 -16.04
CA ALA A 38 -12.69 7.64 -16.20
C ALA A 38 -13.62 8.43 -15.27
N SER A 39 -14.75 7.87 -14.87
CA SER A 39 -15.53 8.37 -13.74
C SER A 39 -16.41 7.27 -13.16
N THR A 40 -16.75 7.38 -11.88
CA THR A 40 -17.73 6.53 -11.19
C THR A 40 -19.04 7.27 -10.87
N ARG A 41 -19.14 8.54 -11.29
CA ARG A 41 -20.25 9.44 -10.97
C ARG A 41 -20.69 10.21 -12.22
N VAL A 42 -20.93 9.48 -13.31
CA VAL A 42 -21.49 10.08 -14.53
C VAL A 42 -22.88 10.63 -14.20
N LYS A 43 -23.07 11.93 -14.40
CA LYS A 43 -24.39 12.59 -14.33
C LYS A 43 -24.93 12.76 -15.73
N THR A 44 -26.22 12.95 -15.91
CA THR A 44 -26.80 13.32 -17.21
C THR A 44 -27.51 14.66 -17.10
N VAL A 45 -27.38 15.51 -18.12
CA VAL A 45 -28.10 16.78 -18.25
C VAL A 45 -28.77 16.77 -19.62
N GLY A 46 -30.10 16.87 -19.67
CA GLY A 46 -30.84 16.78 -20.93
C GLY A 46 -30.64 15.45 -21.67
N GLY A 47 -30.43 14.34 -20.95
CA GLY A 47 -30.13 13.03 -21.53
C GLY A 47 -28.68 12.84 -21.99
N VAL A 48 -27.84 13.88 -21.92
CA VAL A 48 -26.42 13.82 -22.31
C VAL A 48 -25.53 13.54 -21.09
N PRO A 49 -24.63 12.54 -21.14
CA PRO A 49 -23.68 12.27 -20.05
C PRO A 49 -22.68 13.41 -19.82
N MET A 50 -22.56 13.84 -18.57
CA MET A 50 -21.58 14.78 -18.03
C MET A 50 -20.62 14.05 -17.10
N VAL A 51 -19.34 14.37 -17.19
CA VAL A 51 -18.25 13.71 -16.45
C VAL A 51 -17.60 14.67 -15.44
N PRO A 52 -17.35 14.22 -14.20
CA PRO A 52 -16.52 14.97 -13.25
C PRO A 52 -15.08 15.11 -13.77
N LEU A 53 -14.63 16.35 -14.01
CA LEU A 53 -13.30 16.65 -14.55
C LEU A 53 -12.14 16.07 -13.71
N ALA A 54 -12.29 16.01 -12.38
CA ALA A 54 -11.28 15.46 -11.49
C ALA A 54 -11.09 13.93 -11.65
N ASP A 55 -12.17 13.19 -11.95
CA ASP A 55 -12.07 11.76 -12.21
C ASP A 55 -11.42 11.50 -13.57
N VAL A 56 -11.75 12.33 -14.57
CA VAL A 56 -11.16 12.27 -15.92
C VAL A 56 -9.65 12.53 -15.85
N ALA A 57 -9.23 13.60 -15.16
CA ALA A 57 -7.82 13.89 -14.92
C ALA A 57 -7.10 12.69 -14.29
N ARG A 58 -7.71 12.05 -13.27
CA ARG A 58 -7.15 10.86 -12.62
C ARG A 58 -6.98 9.68 -13.57
N ALA A 59 -7.95 9.44 -14.46
CA ALA A 59 -7.83 8.35 -15.44
C ALA A 59 -6.75 8.60 -16.50
N LEU A 60 -6.48 9.87 -16.81
CA LEU A 60 -5.38 10.32 -17.67
C LEU A 60 -4.02 10.36 -16.95
N GLY A 61 -3.97 10.14 -15.63
CA GLY A 61 -2.73 10.31 -14.85
C GLY A 61 -2.31 11.78 -14.72
N GLN A 62 -3.26 12.69 -14.84
CA GLN A 62 -3.08 14.14 -14.79
C GLN A 62 -3.72 14.72 -13.51
N SER A 63 -3.49 16.01 -13.25
CA SER A 63 -4.11 16.73 -12.15
C SER A 63 -5.05 17.82 -12.66
N LEU A 64 -6.16 18.01 -11.94
CA LEU A 64 -7.08 19.13 -12.15
C LEU A 64 -6.70 20.25 -11.17
N THR A 65 -6.51 21.47 -11.68
CA THR A 65 -6.29 22.68 -10.88
C THR A 65 -7.36 23.72 -11.18
N THR A 66 -7.73 24.51 -10.18
CA THR A 66 -8.60 25.69 -10.36
C THR A 66 -7.75 26.87 -10.83
N THR A 67 -8.23 27.58 -11.84
CA THR A 67 -7.65 28.83 -12.35
C THR A 67 -8.63 29.98 -12.12
N ALA A 68 -8.21 31.22 -12.36
CA ALA A 68 -9.09 32.38 -12.27
C ALA A 68 -10.33 32.25 -13.18
N ASP A 69 -10.17 31.56 -14.32
CA ASP A 69 -11.21 31.40 -15.35
C ASP A 69 -11.89 30.02 -15.32
N GLY A 70 -11.62 29.17 -14.31
CA GLY A 70 -12.29 27.87 -14.16
C GLY A 70 -11.36 26.75 -13.72
N TRP A 71 -11.18 25.74 -14.57
CA TRP A 71 -10.40 24.53 -14.26
C TRP A 71 -9.48 24.14 -15.41
N GLU A 72 -8.27 23.69 -15.07
CA GLU A 72 -7.25 23.22 -16.00
C GLU A 72 -6.86 21.78 -15.66
N ILE A 73 -6.81 20.90 -16.67
CA ILE A 73 -6.18 19.57 -16.53
C ILE A 73 -4.76 19.69 -17.09
N LYS A 74 -3.76 19.45 -16.25
CA LYS A 74 -2.35 19.51 -16.65
C LYS A 74 -1.64 18.21 -16.36
N THR A 75 -0.54 17.98 -17.07
CA THR A 75 0.43 16.95 -16.69
C THR A 75 0.71 17.10 -15.22
N ALA A 76 0.46 16.04 -14.45
CA ALA A 76 0.70 16.15 -13.03
C ALA A 76 2.20 16.45 -12.84
N SER A 77 2.48 17.60 -12.24
CA SER A 77 3.83 18.11 -12.00
C SER A 77 3.92 18.39 -10.50
N GLY A 78 4.72 17.60 -9.81
CA GLY A 78 4.87 17.66 -8.35
C GLY A 78 5.49 16.39 -7.79
N THR A 79 5.93 16.42 -6.54
CA THR A 79 6.43 15.26 -5.80
C THR A 79 5.29 14.27 -5.55
N TYR A 80 5.24 13.21 -6.36
CA TYR A 80 4.27 12.15 -6.17
C TYR A 80 4.56 11.35 -4.91
N GLN A 81 3.51 10.97 -4.20
CA GLN A 81 3.59 10.04 -3.09
C GLN A 81 3.67 8.62 -3.65
N ALA A 82 4.83 7.97 -3.53
CA ALA A 82 4.89 6.53 -3.69
C ALA A 82 4.15 5.87 -2.51
N GLY A 83 3.23 4.94 -2.81
CA GLY A 83 2.40 4.26 -1.82
C GLY A 83 1.02 4.90 -1.58
N LYS A 84 0.01 4.05 -1.45
CA LYS A 84 -1.36 4.44 -1.02
C LYS A 84 -1.53 4.40 0.50
N ARG A 85 -0.50 3.97 1.22
CA ARG A 85 -0.52 3.69 2.66
C ARG A 85 0.54 4.56 3.31
N THR A 86 0.09 5.48 4.15
CA THR A 86 0.96 6.44 4.83
C THR A 86 0.69 6.36 6.33
N GLY A 87 1.73 6.51 7.14
CA GLY A 87 1.63 6.61 8.60
C GLY A 87 2.93 7.15 9.19
N LYS A 88 3.18 6.86 10.46
CA LYS A 88 4.35 7.31 11.23
C LYS A 88 5.08 6.14 11.90
N ILE A 89 6.25 6.41 12.47
CA ILE A 89 6.98 5.44 13.29
C ILE A 89 6.06 4.85 14.37
N GLY A 90 6.10 3.54 14.54
CA GLY A 90 5.27 2.78 15.48
C GLY A 90 3.95 2.28 14.90
N ASP A 91 3.47 2.82 13.78
CA ASP A 91 2.26 2.31 13.14
C ASP A 91 2.48 0.89 12.58
N VAL A 92 1.43 0.07 12.63
CA VAL A 92 1.42 -1.28 12.05
C VAL A 92 0.64 -1.27 10.73
N PHE A 93 1.33 -1.56 9.64
CA PHE A 93 0.76 -1.57 8.30
C PHE A 93 0.44 -3.00 7.85
N GLN A 94 -0.84 -3.29 7.63
CA GLN A 94 -1.31 -4.61 7.22
C GLN A 94 -1.36 -4.76 5.71
N THR A 95 -0.46 -5.55 5.12
CA THR A 95 -0.47 -5.94 3.70
C THR A 95 -1.13 -7.31 3.52
N PRO A 96 -1.44 -7.74 2.28
CA PRO A 96 -2.05 -9.06 2.06
C PRO A 96 -1.24 -10.24 2.62
N LYS A 97 0.10 -10.13 2.69
CA LYS A 97 1.00 -11.22 3.10
C LYS A 97 1.71 -10.97 4.43
N PHE A 98 1.93 -9.69 4.77
CA PHE A 98 2.74 -9.29 5.93
C PHE A 98 2.16 -8.12 6.69
N SER A 99 2.47 -8.02 7.99
CA SER A 99 2.41 -6.74 8.70
C SER A 99 3.80 -6.12 8.79
N PHE A 100 3.90 -4.83 8.52
CA PHE A 100 5.15 -4.07 8.54
C PHE A 100 5.09 -2.94 9.58
N THR A 101 6.19 -2.69 10.28
CA THR A 101 6.33 -1.61 11.25
C THR A 101 7.74 -1.04 11.19
N VAL A 102 7.86 0.29 11.24
CA VAL A 102 9.11 0.98 11.55
C VAL A 102 9.13 1.27 13.04
N SER A 103 10.10 0.75 13.77
CA SER A 103 10.21 0.90 15.23
C SER A 103 11.04 2.11 15.64
N GLY A 104 11.94 2.60 14.78
CA GLY A 104 12.74 3.78 15.08
C GLY A 104 13.76 4.09 13.98
N VAL A 105 14.37 5.27 14.10
CA VAL A 105 15.43 5.73 13.21
C VAL A 105 16.58 6.25 14.06
N THR A 106 17.81 5.87 13.71
CA THR A 106 19.03 6.37 14.34
C THR A 106 20.02 6.81 13.27
N THR A 107 21.03 7.58 13.67
CA THR A 107 22.14 7.97 12.79
C THR A 107 23.46 7.58 13.41
N ALA A 108 24.42 7.14 12.60
CA ALA A 108 25.75 6.75 13.08
C ALA A 108 26.84 6.97 12.02
N SER A 109 28.09 7.10 12.47
CA SER A 109 29.28 7.11 11.60
C SER A 109 29.69 5.71 11.13
N GLN A 110 29.25 4.66 11.83
CA GLN A 110 29.45 3.27 11.48
C GLN A 110 28.34 2.39 12.05
N TYR A 111 28.12 1.23 11.46
CA TYR A 111 27.15 0.26 11.92
C TYR A 111 27.68 -1.17 11.80
N ALA A 112 27.82 -1.87 12.91
CA ALA A 112 28.07 -3.30 12.89
C ALA A 112 26.75 -4.05 12.67
N SER A 113 26.69 -4.88 11.62
CA SER A 113 25.48 -5.65 11.31
C SER A 113 25.08 -6.56 12.46
N GLN A 114 23.79 -6.57 12.78
CA GLN A 114 23.21 -7.36 13.87
C GLN A 114 22.53 -8.63 13.37
N PHE A 115 22.10 -8.66 12.11
CA PHE A 115 21.24 -9.73 11.59
C PHE A 115 21.83 -10.50 10.42
N LEU A 116 22.81 -9.94 9.70
CA LEU A 116 23.49 -10.63 8.60
C LEU A 116 24.17 -11.92 9.06
N LYS A 117 24.04 -12.97 8.25
CA LYS A 117 24.73 -14.27 8.45
C LYS A 117 26.25 -14.13 8.55
N ASN A 118 26.82 -13.24 7.74
CA ASN A 118 28.24 -12.89 7.75
C ASN A 118 28.37 -11.47 8.30
N PRO A 119 28.68 -11.30 9.60
CA PRO A 119 28.75 -9.99 10.21
C PRO A 119 29.77 -9.09 9.52
N ARG A 120 29.43 -7.83 9.30
CA ARG A 120 30.34 -6.80 8.78
C ARG A 120 29.96 -5.42 9.29
N THR A 121 30.92 -4.51 9.23
CA THR A 121 30.71 -3.11 9.56
C THR A 121 30.46 -2.30 8.29
N PHE A 122 29.47 -1.43 8.35
CA PHE A 122 29.14 -0.47 7.31
C PHE A 122 29.58 0.92 7.72
N GLN A 123 29.96 1.72 6.73
CA GLN A 123 30.31 3.13 6.86
C GLN A 123 29.57 3.92 5.77
N PRO A 124 29.40 5.24 5.93
CA PRO A 124 28.90 6.11 4.87
C PRO A 124 29.75 5.96 3.60
N GLN A 125 29.12 6.13 2.44
CA GLN A 125 29.79 6.03 1.13
C GLN A 125 30.77 7.19 0.88
N ALA A 126 30.57 8.33 1.53
CA ALA A 126 31.48 9.48 1.47
C ALA A 126 31.71 10.15 2.84
N PRO A 127 32.84 10.86 3.06
CA PRO A 127 33.13 11.54 4.33
C PRO A 127 32.13 12.63 4.73
N THR A 128 31.42 13.20 3.75
CA THR A 128 30.37 14.21 3.93
C THR A 128 29.01 13.60 4.27
N GLU A 129 28.92 12.28 4.35
CA GLU A 129 27.69 11.53 4.60
C GLU A 129 27.66 10.91 6.00
N THR A 130 26.47 10.50 6.42
CA THR A 130 26.21 9.76 7.65
C THR A 130 25.34 8.55 7.32
N LEU A 131 25.39 7.51 8.16
CA LEU A 131 24.43 6.43 8.06
C LEU A 131 23.12 6.86 8.71
N VAL A 132 22.03 6.69 7.99
CA VAL A 132 20.68 6.66 8.57
C VAL A 132 20.26 5.20 8.64
N ILE A 133 19.91 4.76 9.86
CA ILE A 133 19.60 3.37 10.18
C ILE A 133 18.13 3.33 10.59
N VAL A 134 17.31 2.65 9.79
CA VAL A 134 15.87 2.52 10.03
C VAL A 134 15.57 1.12 10.54
N HIS A 135 15.12 1.01 11.78
CA HIS A 135 14.78 -0.24 12.42
C HIS A 135 13.36 -0.65 12.04
N CYS A 136 13.23 -1.86 11.52
CA CYS A 136 12.00 -2.37 10.93
C CYS A 136 11.66 -3.75 11.48
N ARG A 137 10.36 -4.08 11.41
CA ARG A 137 9.83 -5.40 11.70
C ARG A 137 8.84 -5.82 10.62
N LEU A 138 8.97 -7.07 10.19
CA LEU A 138 7.99 -7.77 9.36
C LEU A 138 7.41 -8.95 10.13
N LYS A 139 6.13 -9.25 9.92
CA LYS A 139 5.47 -10.46 10.40
C LYS A 139 4.73 -11.12 9.26
N ASN A 140 4.84 -12.44 9.12
CA ASN A 140 4.00 -13.20 8.20
C ASN A 140 2.58 -13.31 8.76
N THR A 141 1.59 -12.82 8.02
CA THR A 141 0.17 -12.82 8.45
C THR A 141 -0.64 -13.98 7.86
N LEU A 142 -0.02 -14.81 7.01
CA LEU A 142 -0.68 -15.92 6.35
C LEU A 142 -0.47 -17.25 7.08
N PRO A 143 -1.39 -18.23 6.90
CA PRO A 143 -1.26 -19.57 7.46
C PRO A 143 -0.25 -20.46 6.71
N LYS A 144 0.61 -19.89 5.87
CA LYS A 144 1.65 -20.59 5.11
C LYS A 144 2.95 -19.81 5.14
N ALA A 145 4.08 -20.50 4.94
CA ALA A 145 5.39 -19.86 4.93
C ALA A 145 5.49 -18.82 3.80
N GLN A 146 6.13 -17.66 4.06
CA GLN A 146 6.31 -16.56 3.11
C GLN A 146 7.77 -16.09 3.13
N GLY A 147 8.29 -15.65 1.99
CA GLY A 147 9.68 -15.21 1.85
C GLY A 147 9.72 -13.72 1.54
N PRO A 148 9.92 -12.82 2.51
CA PRO A 148 9.97 -11.40 2.20
C PRO A 148 11.20 -11.09 1.32
N MET A 149 11.02 -10.24 0.32
CA MET A 149 12.11 -9.77 -0.54
C MET A 149 12.84 -8.60 0.14
N LEU A 150 13.93 -8.90 0.85
CA LEU A 150 14.83 -7.94 1.48
C LEU A 150 16.18 -7.97 0.74
N SER A 151 16.25 -7.24 -0.38
CA SER A 151 17.38 -7.32 -1.31
C SER A 151 17.73 -5.95 -1.89
N ASN A 152 19.03 -5.66 -1.99
CA ASN A 152 19.56 -4.51 -2.72
C ASN A 152 19.43 -4.64 -4.24
N THR A 153 19.33 -5.87 -4.77
CA THR A 153 19.15 -6.09 -6.21
C THR A 153 17.71 -5.83 -6.64
N TYR A 154 16.75 -6.13 -5.77
CA TYR A 154 15.33 -5.88 -6.01
C TYR A 154 14.72 -5.12 -4.82
N PRO A 155 15.08 -3.83 -4.63
CA PRO A 155 14.62 -3.05 -3.47
C PRO A 155 13.18 -2.53 -3.65
N GLY A 156 12.57 -2.73 -4.81
CA GLY A 156 11.30 -2.09 -5.16
C GLY A 156 11.47 -0.58 -5.27
N ASN A 157 10.53 0.16 -4.70
CA ASN A 157 10.58 1.62 -4.52
C ASN A 157 11.13 2.02 -3.15
N THR A 158 11.85 1.13 -2.46
CA THR A 158 12.38 1.41 -1.13
C THR A 158 13.45 2.51 -1.19
N ALA A 159 13.22 3.62 -0.50
CA ALA A 159 14.13 4.76 -0.42
C ALA A 159 13.79 5.65 0.78
N LEU A 160 14.78 6.38 1.29
CA LEU A 160 14.51 7.59 2.07
C LEU A 160 14.17 8.74 1.12
N ALA A 161 13.29 9.62 1.54
CA ALA A 161 13.03 10.90 0.90
C ALA A 161 13.29 12.03 1.88
N ASP A 162 13.95 13.09 1.42
CA ASP A 162 14.18 14.30 2.20
C ASP A 162 13.13 15.40 1.90
N TYR A 163 13.25 16.53 2.60
CA TYR A 163 12.39 17.71 2.35
C TYR A 163 12.67 18.43 1.03
N ALA A 164 13.85 18.24 0.43
CA ALA A 164 14.21 18.80 -0.86
C ALA A 164 13.68 17.97 -2.05
N GLY A 165 13.10 16.80 -1.78
CA GLY A 165 12.60 15.88 -2.80
C GLY A 165 13.67 14.96 -3.38
N VAL A 166 14.84 14.89 -2.74
CA VAL A 166 15.90 13.92 -3.07
C VAL A 166 15.58 12.58 -2.44
N SER A 167 15.78 11.50 -3.19
CA SER A 167 15.62 10.13 -2.73
C SER A 167 16.96 9.43 -2.57
N TYR A 168 17.13 8.69 -1.47
CA TYR A 168 18.33 7.91 -1.17
C TYR A 168 18.00 6.43 -1.12
N PRO A 169 18.59 5.58 -1.98
CA PRO A 169 18.34 4.14 -1.95
C PRO A 169 19.05 3.47 -0.77
N PRO A 170 18.58 2.30 -0.30
CA PRO A 170 19.25 1.56 0.77
C PRO A 170 20.59 1.01 0.28
N ILE A 171 21.63 1.14 1.11
CA ILE A 171 22.93 0.51 0.87
C ILE A 171 22.97 -0.94 1.35
N VAL A 172 22.13 -1.30 2.34
CA VAL A 172 21.93 -2.68 2.78
C VAL A 172 20.61 -2.88 3.52
N PHE A 173 20.08 -4.10 3.43
CA PHE A 173 19.06 -4.64 4.31
C PHE A 173 19.76 -5.59 5.30
N ASP A 174 20.06 -5.14 6.52
CA ASP A 174 20.61 -6.01 7.56
C ASP A 174 19.49 -6.90 8.12
N SER A 175 19.39 -8.12 7.60
CA SER A 175 18.38 -9.10 8.00
C SER A 175 18.93 -10.51 7.99
N ARG A 176 18.37 -11.38 8.83
CA ARG A 176 18.61 -12.84 8.77
C ARG A 176 18.07 -13.48 7.49
N LEU A 177 17.17 -12.78 6.80
CA LEU A 177 16.55 -13.20 5.54
C LEU A 177 17.23 -12.55 4.32
N TYR A 178 18.34 -11.83 4.51
CA TYR A 178 19.02 -11.10 3.45
C TYR A 178 19.61 -12.03 2.39
N GLY A 179 19.37 -11.72 1.11
CA GLY A 179 20.04 -12.36 -0.03
C GLY A 179 19.57 -13.77 -0.39
N ASP A 180 18.67 -14.37 0.40
CA ASP A 180 18.15 -15.71 0.13
C ASP A 180 16.95 -15.64 -0.82
N TYR A 181 17.22 -15.66 -2.13
CA TYR A 181 16.18 -15.89 -3.15
C TYR A 181 15.53 -17.28 -3.03
N SER A 182 16.11 -18.19 -2.24
CA SER A 182 15.90 -19.62 -2.38
C SER A 182 15.69 -20.42 -1.10
N GLY A 183 15.40 -19.85 0.09
CA GLY A 183 15.24 -20.76 1.25
C GLY A 183 14.71 -20.24 2.57
N THR A 184 15.05 -19.03 3.03
CA THR A 184 14.67 -18.65 4.40
C THR A 184 13.29 -18.03 4.43
N SER A 185 12.28 -18.89 4.57
CA SER A 185 10.87 -18.47 4.68
C SER A 185 10.50 -18.18 6.13
N MET A 186 9.75 -17.10 6.33
CA MET A 186 9.05 -16.83 7.57
C MET A 186 7.89 -17.81 7.71
N LEU A 187 7.89 -18.61 8.79
CA LEU A 187 6.77 -19.47 9.15
C LEU A 187 5.49 -18.66 9.41
N PRO A 188 4.29 -19.30 9.36
CA PRO A 188 3.04 -18.64 9.71
C PRO A 188 3.13 -17.92 11.06
N GLY A 189 2.79 -16.62 11.08
CA GLY A 189 2.81 -15.83 12.30
C GLY A 189 4.20 -15.40 12.81
N SER A 190 5.30 -15.89 12.22
CA SER A 190 6.65 -15.55 12.67
C SER A 190 7.00 -14.09 12.35
N GLN A 191 7.95 -13.55 13.10
CA GLN A 191 8.44 -12.17 12.95
C GLN A 191 9.91 -12.17 12.53
N ASN A 192 10.29 -11.13 11.79
CA ASN A 192 11.66 -10.85 11.39
C ASN A 192 11.96 -9.38 11.65
N GLU A 193 12.97 -9.13 12.46
CA GLU A 193 13.52 -7.80 12.69
C GLU A 193 14.70 -7.57 11.76
N PHE A 194 14.84 -6.34 11.27
CA PHE A 194 15.90 -5.96 10.35
C PHE A 194 16.16 -4.47 10.42
N ALA A 195 17.31 -4.05 9.90
CA ALA A 195 17.64 -2.64 9.70
C ALA A 195 17.84 -2.31 8.22
N LEU A 196 17.34 -1.16 7.80
CA LEU A 196 17.67 -0.56 6.51
C LEU A 196 18.74 0.50 6.74
N LEU A 197 19.82 0.42 5.99
CA LEU A 197 20.88 1.40 6.06
C LEU A 197 20.87 2.25 4.80
N PHE A 198 21.07 3.54 4.98
CA PHE A 198 21.18 4.53 3.92
C PHE A 198 22.43 5.37 4.18
N SER A 199 23.15 5.71 3.11
CA SER A 199 24.18 6.76 3.17
C SER A 199 23.55 8.06 2.67
N VAL A 200 23.56 9.10 3.49
CA VAL A 200 22.94 10.38 3.15
C VAL A 200 23.86 11.54 3.53
N PRO A 201 23.85 12.66 2.79
CA PRO A 201 24.58 13.87 3.19
C PRO A 201 24.21 14.29 4.62
N LYS A 202 25.20 14.71 5.41
CA LYS A 202 24.96 15.18 6.79
C LYS A 202 24.00 16.38 6.85
N SER A 203 23.88 17.14 5.76
CA SER A 203 22.96 18.26 5.62
C SER A 203 21.54 17.85 5.22
N ALA A 204 21.31 16.58 4.84
CA ALA A 204 20.01 16.12 4.37
C ALA A 204 19.01 16.07 5.53
N GLN A 205 17.86 16.73 5.35
CA GLN A 205 16.75 16.66 6.29
C GLN A 205 15.81 15.53 5.87
N ILE A 206 16.06 14.34 6.40
CA ILE A 206 15.24 13.16 6.08
C ILE A 206 13.81 13.36 6.58
N LYS A 207 12.85 13.02 5.71
CA LYS A 207 11.42 13.23 5.94
C LYS A 207 10.70 11.90 6.11
N ASP A 208 10.78 11.05 5.09
CA ASP A 208 9.99 9.84 4.99
C ASP A 208 10.85 8.64 4.60
N LEU A 209 10.47 7.45 5.06
CA LEU A 209 10.81 6.20 4.42
C LEU A 209 9.68 5.82 3.46
N VAL A 210 10.01 5.50 2.21
CA VAL A 210 9.15 4.67 1.36
C VAL A 210 9.73 3.26 1.41
N PHE A 211 8.89 2.27 1.71
CA PHE A 211 9.28 0.86 1.77
C PHE A 211 8.33 0.01 0.94
N SER A 212 8.87 -0.80 0.04
CA SER A 212 8.10 -1.78 -0.73
C SER A 212 8.04 -3.11 0.00
N VAL A 213 6.89 -3.43 0.59
CA VAL A 213 6.65 -4.75 1.17
C VAL A 213 6.39 -5.75 0.07
N MET A 214 7.35 -6.63 -0.17
CA MET A 214 7.34 -7.60 -1.27
C MET A 214 7.59 -9.01 -0.74
N ASP A 215 6.96 -9.99 -1.36
CA ASP A 215 7.35 -11.40 -1.25
C ASP A 215 8.26 -11.77 -2.43
N SER A 216 9.12 -12.78 -2.27
CA SER A 216 10.01 -13.26 -3.33
C SER A 216 9.26 -13.80 -4.54
N SER A 217 7.99 -14.20 -4.39
CA SER A 217 7.10 -14.55 -5.51
C SER A 217 6.55 -13.34 -6.28
N ASP A 218 6.69 -12.12 -5.76
CA ASP A 218 6.04 -10.90 -6.29
C ASP A 218 7.00 -9.98 -7.10
N VAL A 219 8.18 -10.46 -7.52
CA VAL A 219 9.19 -9.62 -8.20
C VAL A 219 8.63 -8.88 -9.43
N LYS A 220 7.66 -9.50 -10.12
CA LYS A 220 7.01 -8.92 -11.31
C LYS A 220 5.87 -7.97 -11.00
N THR A 221 5.20 -8.13 -9.85
CA THR A 221 3.99 -7.36 -9.53
C THR A 221 4.29 -6.06 -8.80
N LYS A 222 5.52 -5.91 -8.26
CA LYS A 222 5.97 -4.82 -7.37
C LYS A 222 5.00 -4.72 -6.18
N GLY A 223 5.45 -5.13 -5.00
CA GLY A 223 4.59 -5.30 -3.83
C GLY A 223 3.96 -4.01 -3.30
N VAL A 224 3.59 -4.00 -2.02
CA VAL A 224 2.84 -2.87 -1.44
C VAL A 224 3.79 -1.80 -0.92
N ASP A 225 3.75 -0.62 -1.54
CA ASP A 225 4.47 0.54 -1.06
C ASP A 225 3.80 1.18 0.15
N ILE A 226 4.60 1.42 1.18
CA ILE A 226 4.23 2.08 2.43
C ILE A 226 5.14 3.28 2.62
N ARG A 227 4.54 4.42 2.96
CA ARG A 227 5.25 5.63 3.35
C ARG A 227 5.16 5.84 4.86
N VAL A 228 6.29 6.08 5.51
CA VAL A 228 6.38 6.30 6.95
C VAL A 228 7.07 7.63 7.20
N SER A 229 6.36 8.57 7.84
CA SER A 229 6.96 9.78 8.39
C SER A 229 7.95 9.42 9.47
N LEU A 230 9.17 9.97 9.36
CA LEU A 230 10.27 9.72 10.30
C LEU A 230 10.43 10.83 11.35
N LYS A 231 9.52 11.82 11.34
CA LYS A 231 9.33 12.81 12.40
C LYS A 231 8.27 12.37 13.39
#